data_AF-A0A7X9BZA2-F1
#
_entry.id   AF-A0A7X9BZA2-F1
#
_cell.length_a   1.000
_cell.length_b   1.000
_cell.length_c   1.000
_cell.angle_alpha   90.00
_cell.angle_beta   90.00
_cell.angle_gamma   90.00
#
_symmetry.space_group_name_H-M   'P 1'
#
loop_
_entity.id
_entity.type
_entity.pdbx_description
1 polymer ?
#
loop_
_entity_poly.entity_id
_entity_poly.type
_entity_poly.pdbx_seq_one_letter_code
_entity_poly.pdbx_strand_id
1 'polypeptide(L)' 'MVHVNSLMKYGDILKKHPQLKPIFRRYGIPVSGCGIYYLLDMTLDQLAQRYNLSTETLLKALQRGY' A
#
# COMPACT_ATOMS: atom_id res chain seq x y z
N MET A 1 12.45 6.03 9.40
CA MET A 1 12.46 5.30 8.12
C MET A 1 11.48 4.14 8.24
N VAL A 2 10.46 4.04 7.38
CA VAL A 2 9.44 2.97 7.50
C VAL A 2 10.00 1.69 6.87
N HIS A 3 10.06 0.59 7.63
CA HIS A 3 10.52 -0.70 7.11
C HIS A 3 9.35 -1.46 6.47
N VAL A 4 9.22 -1.34 5.16
CA VAL A 4 8.17 -1.97 4.33
C VAL A 4 8.81 -2.86 3.28
N ASN A 5 8.25 -4.05 3.05
CA ASN A 5 8.66 -4.97 1.99
C ASN A 5 7.45 -5.47 1.17
N SER A 6 7.72 -6.04 0.00
CA SER A 6 6.71 -6.45 -0.98
C SER A 6 5.74 -7.54 -0.50
N LEU A 7 6.13 -8.32 0.50
CA LEU A 7 5.34 -9.44 1.05
C LEU A 7 4.39 -9.00 2.16
N MET A 8 4.53 -7.78 2.68
CA MET A 8 3.62 -7.27 3.70
C MET A 8 2.21 -7.08 3.14
N LYS A 9 1.20 -7.40 3.93
CA LYS A 9 -0.20 -7.21 3.57
C LYS A 9 -0.57 -5.73 3.63
N TYR A 10 -1.35 -5.27 2.66
CA TYR A 10 -1.86 -3.91 2.59
C TYR A 10 -2.58 -3.49 3.88
N GLY A 11 -3.44 -4.36 4.43
CA GLY A 11 -4.16 -4.10 5.66
C GLY A 11 -3.24 -3.92 6.88
N ASP A 12 -2.15 -4.68 6.95
CA ASP A 12 -1.15 -4.54 8.01
C ASP A 12 -0.39 -3.22 7.90
N ILE A 13 -0.10 -2.77 6.67
CA ILE A 13 0.52 -1.46 6.43
C ILE A 13 -0.42 -0.33 6.86
N LEU A 14 -1.70 -0.39 6.50
CA LEU A 14 -2.67 0.63 6.90
C LEU A 14 -2.86 0.72 8.41
N LYS A 15 -2.76 -0.42 9.12
CA LYS A 15 -2.86 -0.50 10.58
C LYS A 15 -1.60 0.04 11.27
N LYS A 16 -0.41 -0.40 10.83
CA LYS A 16 0.88 -0.04 11.43
C LYS A 16 1.33 1.37 11.06
N HIS A 17 0.97 1.83 9.87
CA HIS A 17 1.44 3.08 9.29
C HIS A 17 0.28 3.88 8.68
N PRO A 18 -0.70 4.33 9.48
CA PRO A 18 -1.85 5.10 9.00
C PRO A 18 -1.46 6.39 8.27
N GLN A 19 -0.27 6.95 8.55
CA GLN A 19 0.29 8.10 7.84
C GLN A 19 0.57 7.85 6.35
N LEU A 20 0.64 6.59 5.90
CA LEU A 20 0.86 6.25 4.50
C LEU A 20 -0.43 6.29 3.65
N LYS A 21 -1.60 6.44 4.28
CA LYS A 21 -2.91 6.52 3.57
C LYS A 21 -2.92 7.54 2.42
N PRO A 22 -2.37 8.76 2.54
CA PRO A 22 -2.33 9.71 1.45
C PRO A 22 -1.51 9.21 0.24
N ILE A 23 -0.46 8.43 0.46
CA ILE A 23 0.37 7.87 -0.61
C ILE A 23 -0.45 6.86 -1.43
N PHE A 24 -1.13 5.93 -0.74
CA PHE A 24 -2.03 4.98 -1.41
C PHE A 24 -3.13 5.69 -2.22
N ARG A 25 -3.74 6.74 -1.67
CA ARG A 25 -4.74 7.56 -2.39
C ARG A 25 -4.18 8.22 -3.65
N ARG A 26 -2.93 8.71 -3.64
CA ARG A 26 -2.27 9.29 -4.83
C ARG A 26 -2.11 8.27 -5.95
N TYR A 27 -1.95 7.00 -5.61
CA TYR A 27 -1.88 5.88 -6.56
C TYR A 27 -3.26 5.29 -6.92
N GLY A 28 -4.36 5.94 -6.51
CA GLY A 28 -5.72 5.45 -6.76
C GLY A 28 -6.10 4.22 -5.92
N ILE A 29 -5.29 3.85 -4.94
CA ILE A 29 -5.54 2.71 -4.06
C ILE A 29 -6.49 3.15 -2.93
N PRO A 30 -7.67 2.53 -2.79
CA PRO A 30 -8.65 2.93 -1.79
C PRO A 30 -8.22 2.48 -0.39
N VAL A 31 -8.31 3.40 0.57
CA VAL A 31 -7.86 3.21 1.98
C VAL A 31 -9.02 3.07 2.97
N SER A 32 -10.26 3.18 2.49
CA SER A 32 -11.50 3.15 3.27
C SER A 32 -12.69 2.77 2.38
N GLY A 33 -13.74 2.19 2.97
CA GLY A 33 -15.00 1.86 2.28
C GLY A 33 -15.19 0.35 2.03
N CYS A 34 -16.38 -0.04 1.58
CA CYS A 34 -16.76 -1.46 1.43
C CYS A 34 -15.93 -2.22 0.40
N GLY A 35 -15.36 -1.52 -0.59
CA GLY A 35 -14.56 -2.15 -1.64
C GLY A 35 -13.13 -2.52 -1.24
N ILE A 36 -12.69 -2.22 -0.01
CA ILE A 36 -11.28 -2.45 0.36
C ILE A 36 -11.01 -3.84 0.92
N TYR A 37 -12.03 -4.57 1.38
CA TYR A 37 -11.83 -5.79 2.18
C TYR A 37 -10.95 -6.83 1.47
N TYR A 38 -11.16 -7.04 0.18
CA TYR A 38 -10.34 -7.98 -0.61
C TYR A 38 -8.92 -7.45 -0.88
N LEU A 39 -8.69 -6.14 -0.79
CA LEU A 39 -7.36 -5.53 -0.94
C LEU A 39 -6.55 -5.68 0.35
N LEU A 40 -7.20 -5.70 1.52
CA LEU A 40 -6.50 -5.73 2.82
C LEU A 40 -5.61 -6.97 2.97
N ASP A 41 -6.01 -8.10 2.38
CA ASP A 41 -5.26 -9.35 2.40
C ASP A 41 -4.21 -9.48 1.28
N MET A 42 -4.20 -8.57 0.30
CA MET A 42 -3.19 -8.57 -0.77
C MET A 42 -1.83 -8.14 -0.23
N THR A 43 -0.77 -8.77 -0.74
CA THR A 43 0.59 -8.27 -0.52
C THR A 43 0.81 -6.96 -1.27
N LEU A 44 1.80 -6.15 -0.88
CA LEU A 44 2.14 -4.94 -1.62
C LEU A 44 2.53 -5.23 -3.09
N ASP A 45 3.11 -6.40 -3.38
CA ASP A 45 3.39 -6.84 -4.74
C ASP A 45 2.11 -7.06 -5.56
N GLN A 46 1.16 -7.83 -5.02
CA GLN A 46 -0.14 -8.06 -5.65
C GLN A 46 -0.93 -6.77 -5.82
N LEU A 47 -0.85 -5.88 -4.83
CA LEU A 47 -1.47 -4.57 -4.87
C LEU A 47 -0.83 -3.70 -5.97
N ALA A 48 0.50 -3.68 -6.09
CA ALA A 48 1.18 -2.92 -7.14
C ALA A 48 0.75 -3.41 -8.53
N GLN A 49 0.75 -4.74 -8.75
CA GLN A 49 0.30 -5.34 -10.02
C GLN A 49 -1.15 -4.98 -10.35
N ARG A 50 -2.07 -5.06 -9.37
CA ARG A 50 -3.48 -4.72 -9.56
C ARG A 50 -3.69 -3.27 -10.02
N TYR A 51 -2.83 -2.37 -9.57
CA TYR A 51 -2.90 -0.94 -9.89
C TYR A 51 -1.93 -0.53 -11.00
N ASN A 52 -1.36 -1.49 -11.74
CA ASN A 52 -0.40 -1.25 -12.83
C ASN A 52 0.83 -0.42 -12.38
N LEU A 53 1.31 -0.67 -11.17
CA LEU A 53 2.51 -0.05 -10.60
C LEU A 53 3.63 -1.07 -10.51
N SER A 54 4.88 -0.60 -10.64
CA SER A 54 6.00 -1.44 -10.23
C SER A 54 6.04 -1.53 -8.69
N THR A 55 6.27 -2.74 -8.17
CA THR A 55 6.43 -2.98 -6.74
C THR A 55 7.54 -2.10 -6.17
N GLU A 56 8.62 -1.88 -6.91
CA GLU A 56 9.72 -0.99 -6.51
C GLU A 56 9.26 0.46 -6.33
N THR A 57 8.48 1.00 -7.29
CA THR A 57 7.93 2.36 -7.19
C THR A 57 7.07 2.52 -5.95
N LEU A 58 6.19 1.55 -5.68
CA LEU A 58 5.33 1.57 -4.50
C LEU A 58 6.16 1.53 -3.21
N LEU A 59 7.13 0.62 -3.10
CA LEU A 59 7.98 0.51 -1.91
C LEU A 59 8.82 1.77 -1.69
N LYS A 60 9.42 2.34 -2.75
CA LYS A 60 10.17 3.60 -2.66
C LYS A 60 9.29 4.74 -2.16
N ALA A 61 8.05 4.83 -2.63
CA ALA A 61 7.12 5.86 -2.19
C ALA A 61 6.76 5.71 -0.70
N LEU A 62 6.50 4.49 -0.23
CA LEU A 62 6.17 4.21 1.17
C LEU A 62 7.37 4.44 2.11
N GLN A 63 8.58 4.12 1.68
CA GLN A 63 9.80 4.30 2.46
C GLN A 63 10.25 5.76 2.55
N ARG A 64 10.07 6.54 1.47
CA ARG A 64 10.45 7.95 1.41
C ARG A 64 9.56 8.88 2.21
N GLY A 65 8.36 8.42 2.61
CA GLY A 65 7.40 9.12 3.47
C GLY A 65 7.59 10.64 3.54
N TYR A 66 6.90 11.40 2.68
CA TYR A 66 6.79 12.84 2.87
C TYR A 66 6.16 13.16 4.23
#